data_AF-A0AAW6WDF2-F1
#
_entry.id   AF-A0AAW6WDF2-F1
#
_cell.length_a   1.000
_cell.length_b   1.000
_cell.length_c   1.000
_cell.angle_alpha   90.00
_cell.angle_beta   90.00
_cell.angle_gamma   90.00
#
_symmetry.space_group_name_H-M   'P 1'
#
loop_
_entity.id
_entity.type
_entity.pdbx_description
1 polymer ?
#
loop_
_entity_poly.entity_id
_entity_poly.type
_entity_poly.pdbx_seq_one_letter_code
_entity_poly.pdbx_strand_id
1 'polypeptide(L)'
;MIKITVEKEKLNIQGHGNSYICHAVSAVSQYLCSNLEIISYKSEDGYLCAAFRDTLVSRMLLDSFVRFLKDLHSREIHLEERR
;
A
#
# COMPACT_ATOMS: atom_id res chain seq x y z
N MET A 1 9.86 5.99 -9.39
CA MET A 1 10.15 5.49 -8.03
C MET A 1 8.83 5.46 -7.28
N ILE A 2 8.52 4.34 -6.63
CA ILE A 2 7.26 4.10 -5.91
C ILE A 2 7.51 4.39 -4.44
N LYS A 3 6.80 5.36 -3.87
CA LYS A 3 6.84 5.68 -2.45
C LYS A 3 5.61 5.10 -1.77
N ILE A 4 5.82 4.34 -0.70
CA ILE A 4 4.75 3.72 0.08
C ILE A 4 4.93 4.13 1.53
N THR A 5 3.91 4.73 2.11
CA THR A 5 3.85 5.05 3.54
C THR A 5 2.70 4.25 4.15
N VAL A 6 3.03 3.41 5.13
CA VAL A 6 2.08 2.62 5.91
C VAL A 6 2.01 3.21 7.31
N GLU A 7 0.82 3.65 7.70
CA GLU A 7 0.49 4.11 9.04
C GLU A 7 -0.62 3.22 9.62
N LYS A 8 -0.82 3.28 10.94
CA LYS A 8 -1.78 2.44 11.66
C LYS A 8 -3.19 2.41 11.04
N GLU A 9 -3.66 3.53 10.50
CA GLU A 9 -5.01 3.71 9.95
C GLU A 9 -5.01 4.31 8.53
N LYS A 10 -3.83 4.33 7.89
CA LYS A 10 -3.66 5.01 6.61
C LYS A 10 -2.62 4.32 5.74
N LEU A 11 -2.95 4.18 4.46
CA LEU A 11 -2.05 3.73 3.40
C LEU A 11 -1.93 4.84 2.38
N ASN A 12 -0.70 5.23 2.06
CA ASN A 12 -0.41 6.20 1.01
C ASN A 12 0.63 5.63 0.04
N ILE A 13 0.33 5.67 -1.24
CA ILE A 13 1.17 5.17 -2.32
C ILE A 13 1.24 6.23 -3.39
N GLN A 14 2.45 6.58 -3.80
CA GLN A 14 2.69 7.60 -4.80
C GLN A 14 3.79 7.16 -5.78
N GLY A 15 3.72 7.72 -6.97
CA GLY A 15 4.68 7.49 -8.02
C GLY A 15 4.23 6.42 -9.01
N HIS A 16 4.94 6.41 -10.13
CA HIS A 16 4.65 5.53 -11.25
C HIS A 16 5.96 4.88 -11.72
N GLY A 17 5.85 3.70 -12.30
CA GLY A 17 6.87 3.09 -13.16
C GLY A 17 6.21 2.27 -14.27
N ASN A 18 6.95 1.98 -15.34
CA ASN A 18 6.54 1.04 -16.40
C ASN A 18 7.07 -0.38 -16.13
N SER A 19 7.37 -0.69 -14.86
CA SER A 19 7.94 -1.97 -14.44
C SER A 19 6.85 -2.91 -13.93
N TYR A 20 7.14 -4.21 -13.97
CA TYR A 20 6.29 -5.23 -13.35
C TYR A 20 6.08 -4.97 -11.84
N ILE A 21 7.05 -4.32 -11.17
CA ILE A 21 6.96 -3.89 -9.78
C ILE A 21 5.80 -2.92 -9.59
N CYS A 22 5.66 -1.92 -10.46
CA CYS A 22 4.55 -0.96 -10.39
C CYS A 22 3.19 -1.64 -10.54
N HIS A 23 3.06 -2.60 -11.46
CA HIS A 23 1.84 -3.38 -11.63
C HIS A 23 1.52 -4.25 -10.40
N ALA A 24 2.53 -4.94 -9.86
CA ALA A 24 2.37 -5.79 -8.69
C ALA A 24 1.94 -4.98 -7.45
N VAL A 25 2.62 -3.86 -7.19
CA VAL A 25 2.23 -2.96 -6.09
C VAL A 25 0.82 -2.44 -6.31
N SER A 26 0.47 -1.98 -7.50
CA SER A 26 -0.88 -1.45 -7.80
C SER A 26 -1.97 -2.50 -7.53
N ALA A 27 -1.80 -3.72 -8.06
CA ALA A 27 -2.78 -4.80 -7.90
C ALA A 27 -2.96 -5.20 -6.43
N VAL A 28 -1.87 -5.42 -5.69
CA VAL A 28 -1.95 -5.83 -4.29
C VAL A 28 -2.50 -4.71 -3.40
N SER A 29 -2.18 -3.45 -3.70
CA SER A 29 -2.70 -2.31 -2.96
C SER A 29 -4.20 -2.13 -3.15
N GLN A 30 -4.70 -2.33 -4.38
CA GLN A 30 -6.13 -2.31 -4.66
C GLN A 30 -6.85 -3.48 -3.96
N TYR A 31 -6.29 -4.70 -4.04
CA TYR A 31 -6.83 -5.85 -3.30
C TYR A 31 -6.89 -5.58 -1.80
N LEU A 32 -5.81 -5.07 -1.22
CA LEU A 32 -5.76 -4.69 0.19
C LEU A 32 -6.89 -3.71 0.52
N CYS A 33 -7.05 -2.63 -0.24
CA CYS A 33 -8.10 -1.64 -0.02
C CYS A 33 -9.52 -2.24 -0.14
N SER A 34 -9.74 -3.22 -1.00
CA SER A 34 -11.04 -3.91 -1.11
C SER A 34 -11.37 -4.81 0.09
N ASN A 35 -10.37 -5.18 0.90
CA ASN A 35 -10.55 -6.04 2.09
C ASN A 35 -10.50 -5.25 3.41
N LEU A 36 -10.25 -3.94 3.34
CA LEU A 36 -10.21 -3.06 4.50
C LEU A 36 -11.58 -2.37 4.71
N GLU A 37 -11.90 -2.07 5.96
CA GLU A 37 -13.04 -1.19 6.28
C GLU A 37 -12.64 0.27 5.99
N ILE A 38 -12.80 0.68 4.74
CA ILE A 38 -12.40 1.99 4.22
C ILE A 38 -13.29 3.11 4.77
N ILE A 39 -12.66 4.14 5.33
CA ILE A 39 -13.29 5.39 5.79
C ILE A 39 -13.19 6.46 4.70
N SER A 40 -12.03 6.56 4.05
CA SER A 40 -11.85 7.43 2.89
C SER A 40 -10.89 6.81 1.89
N TYR A 41 -11.14 7.05 0.60
CA TYR A 41 -10.32 6.51 -0.48
C TYR A 41 -10.18 7.54 -1.59
N LYS A 42 -8.95 7.73 -2.05
CA LYS A 42 -8.61 8.55 -3.20
C LYS A 42 -7.62 7.80 -4.07
N SER A 43 -7.92 7.65 -5.36
CA SER A 43 -7.04 7.01 -6.33
C SER A 43 -7.05 7.81 -7.64
N GLU A 44 -5.89 8.30 -8.03
CA GLU A 44 -5.66 9.12 -9.23
C GLU A 44 -4.30 8.72 -9.85
N ASP A 45 -3.95 9.23 -11.03
CA ASP A 45 -2.77 8.80 -11.79
C ASP A 45 -1.47 8.72 -10.96
N GLY A 46 -1.06 7.50 -10.62
CA GLY A 46 0.13 7.25 -9.80
C GLY A 46 0.00 7.62 -8.32
N TYR A 47 -1.24 7.72 -7.80
CA TYR A 47 -1.54 8.05 -6.41
C TYR A 47 -2.69 7.18 -5.87
N LEU A 48 -2.47 6.60 -4.69
CA LEU A 48 -3.51 5.93 -3.90
C LEU A 48 -3.36 6.34 -2.44
N CYS A 49 -4.44 6.82 -1.84
CA CYS A 49 -4.50 7.08 -0.40
C CYS A 49 -5.80 6.53 0.17
N ALA A 50 -5.68 5.67 1.17
CA ALA A 50 -6.79 5.04 1.86
C ALA A 50 -6.66 5.28 3.37
N ALA A 51 -7.72 5.76 4.01
CA ALA A 51 -7.88 5.70 5.46
C ALA A 51 -8.90 4.60 5.78
N PHE A 52 -8.65 3.84 6.84
CA PHE A 52 -9.43 2.66 7.19
C PHE A 52 -9.50 2.46 8.70
N ARG A 53 -10.48 1.70 9.16
CA ARG A 53 -10.63 1.38 10.59
C ARG A 53 -9.48 0.50 11.08
N ASP A 54 -8.89 0.84 12.21
CA ASP A 54 -7.96 -0.02 12.93
C ASP A 54 -8.71 -1.24 13.52
N THR A 55 -8.49 -2.40 12.93
CA THR A 55 -9.06 -3.68 13.31
C THR A 55 -7.96 -4.74 13.32
N LEU A 56 -8.20 -5.89 13.95
CA LEU A 56 -7.25 -7.00 13.87
C LEU A 56 -6.97 -7.41 12.42
N VAL A 57 -8.01 -7.45 11.59
CA VAL A 57 -7.90 -7.80 10.17
C VAL A 57 -7.05 -6.79 9.41
N SER A 58 -7.26 -5.48 9.62
CA SER A 58 -6.46 -4.46 8.92
C SER A 58 -4.98 -4.55 9.30
N ARG A 59 -4.65 -4.77 10.58
CA ARG A 59 -3.25 -5.00 11.00
C ARG A 59 -2.63 -6.23 10.34
N MET A 60 -3.35 -7.35 10.29
CA MET A 60 -2.87 -8.58 9.64
C MET A 60 -2.63 -8.39 8.14
N LEU A 61 -3.53 -7.70 7.46
CA LEU A 61 -3.41 -7.43 6.02
C LEU A 61 -2.28 -6.43 5.73
N LEU A 62 -2.10 -5.40 6.54
CA LEU A 62 -0.98 -4.47 6.43
C LEU A 62 0.37 -5.15 6.69
N ASP A 63 0.47 -5.99 7.72
CA ASP A 63 1.68 -6.77 7.99
C ASP A 63 2.02 -7.69 6.81
N SER A 64 1.01 -8.32 6.21
CA SER A 64 1.19 -9.17 5.02
C SER A 64 1.64 -8.36 3.81
N PHE A 65 1.07 -7.17 3.62
CA PHE A 65 1.46 -6.25 2.55
C PHE A 65 2.90 -5.75 2.72
N VAL A 66 3.30 -5.37 3.94
CA VAL A 66 4.68 -4.96 4.24
C VAL A 66 5.67 -6.09 3.96
N ARG A 67 5.33 -7.35 4.31
CA ARG A 67 6.18 -8.51 3.98
C ARG A 67 6.31 -8.69 2.47
N PHE A 68 5.20 -8.64 1.73
CA PHE A 68 5.20 -8.70 0.27
C PHE A 68 6.11 -7.63 -0.36
N LEU A 69 6.05 -6.38 0.13
CA LEU A 69 6.91 -5.30 -0.37
C LEU A 69 8.39 -5.54 -0.09
N LYS A 70 8.72 -6.13 1.06
CA LYS A 70 10.09 -6.49 1.44
C LYS A 70 10.61 -7.67 0.60
N ASP A 71 9.76 -8.66 0.34
CA ASP A 71 10.09 -9.85 -0.46
C ASP A 71 10.28 -9.53 -1.94
N LEU A 72 9.56 -8.54 -2.47
CA LEU A 72 9.80 -7.98 -3.81
C LEU A 72 11.23 -7.44 -3.98
N HIS A 73 11.89 -7.04 -2.87
CA HIS A 73 13.28 -6.58 -2.78
C HIS A 73 13.70 -5.64 -3.93
N SER A 74 12.80 -4.74 -4.33
CA SER A 74 13.04 -3.84 -5.47
C SER A 74 13.61 -2.50 -5.02
N ARG A 75 14.65 -2.04 -5.73
CA ARG A 75 15.20 -0.69 -5.59
C ARG A 75 14.25 0.42 -6.03
N GLU A 76 13.15 0.07 -6.70
CA GLU A 76 12.13 1.02 -7.12
C GLU A 76 11.19 1.43 -5.98
N ILE A 77 11.15 0.65 -4.88
CA ILE A 77 10.24 0.86 -3.75
C ILE A 77 10.98 1.57 -2.62
N HIS A 78 10.40 2.68 -2.16
CA HIS A 78 10.76 3.32 -0.90
C HIS A 78 9.60 3.16 0.09
N LEU A 79 9.79 2.27 1.07
CA LEU A 79 8.80 1.94 2.10
C LEU A 79 9.12 2.69 3.40
N GLU A 80 8.11 3.36 3.95
CA GLU A 80 8.14 4.02 5.25
C GLU A 80 7.01 3.47 6.14
N GLU A 81 7.35 2.87 7.29
CA GLU A 81 6.40 2.39 8.29
C GLU A 81 6.34 3.38 9.46
N ARG A 82 5.16 3.93 9.76
CA ARG A 82 4.91 4.82 10.91
C ARG A 82 3.94 4.12 11.86
N ARG A 83 4.49 3.52 12.91
CA ARG A 83 3.74 2.74 13.91
C ARG A 83 3.37 3.58 15.12
#